data_AF-A0A932R183-F1
#
_entry.id   AF-A0A932R183-F1
#
_cell.length_a   1.000
_cell.length_b   1.000
_cell.length_c   1.000
_cell.angle_alpha   90.00
_cell.angle_beta   90.00
_cell.angle_gamma   90.00
#
_symmetry.space_group_name_H-M   'P 1'
#
loop_
_entity.id
_entity.type
_entity.pdbx_description
1 polymer ?
#
loop_
_entity_poly.entity_id
_entity_poly.type
_entity_poly.pdbx_seq_one_letter_code
_entity_poly.pdbx_strand_id
1 'polypeptide(L)'
;MENFFSALLIFVPITILANYYNVSPVINFFLAAFAIIPLAKLIGEATEELSSYTGSAWGGLLNATFGNATEIIIGVLAIRSGLIEVVKASITGSIIGNLLLVSGGAMLMGGAYYK
;
A
#
# COMPACT_ATOMS: atom_id res chain seq x y z
N MET A 1 13.91 -6.15 9.90
CA MET A 1 12.94 -5.75 8.86
C MET A 1 12.64 -4.26 8.87
N GLU A 2 12.62 -3.59 10.02
CA GLU A 2 12.40 -2.12 10.09
C GLU A 2 13.38 -1.30 9.25
N ASN A 3 14.67 -1.61 9.28
CA ASN A 3 15.68 -0.88 8.51
C ASN A 3 15.41 -0.81 7.00
N PHE A 4 14.78 -1.84 6.41
CA PHE A 4 14.45 -1.85 4.99
C PHE A 4 13.31 -0.88 4.66
N PHE A 5 12.22 -0.91 5.42
CA PHE A 5 11.10 0.00 5.22
C PHE A 5 11.48 1.45 5.52
N SER A 6 12.26 1.68 6.59
CA SER A 6 12.79 3.01 6.90
C SER A 6 13.72 3.53 5.80
N ALA A 7 14.53 2.68 5.17
CA ALA A 7 15.35 3.07 4.04
C ALA A 7 14.50 3.53 2.84
N LEU A 8 13.33 2.92 2.60
CA LEU A 8 12.44 3.33 1.52
C LEU A 8 11.82 4.73 1.73
N LEU A 9 11.78 5.25 2.96
CA LEU A 9 11.25 6.60 3.22
C LEU A 9 12.07 7.68 2.51
N ILE A 10 13.32 7.42 2.14
CA ILE A 10 14.14 8.35 1.35
C ILE A 10 13.51 8.65 -0.02
N PHE A 11 12.70 7.73 -0.57
CA PHE A 11 12.02 7.93 -1.83
C PHE A 11 10.94 9.02 -1.74
N VAL A 12 10.43 9.36 -0.55
CA VAL A 12 9.44 10.44 -0.37
C VAL A 12 10.00 11.80 -0.79
N PRO A 13 11.08 12.34 -0.16
CA PRO A 13 11.65 13.61 -0.58
C PRO A 13 12.23 13.53 -2.00
N ILE A 14 12.78 12.39 -2.42
CA ILE A 14 13.31 12.21 -3.78
C ILE A 14 12.19 12.35 -4.82
N THR A 15 11.03 11.75 -4.59
CA THR A 15 9.87 11.85 -5.50
C THR A 15 9.38 13.28 -5.63
N ILE A 16 9.31 14.01 -4.51
CA ILE A 16 8.89 15.42 -4.50
C ILE A 16 9.88 16.27 -5.32
N LEU A 17 11.19 16.09 -5.09
CA LEU A 17 12.22 16.81 -5.85
C LEU A 17 12.19 16.44 -7.34
N ALA A 18 12.07 15.15 -7.66
CA ALA A 18 12.04 14.68 -9.04
C ALA A 18 10.78 15.17 -9.80
N ASN A 19 9.65 15.32 -9.11
CA ASN A 19 8.47 15.98 -9.67
C ASN A 19 8.71 17.48 -9.88
N TYR A 20 9.31 18.17 -8.89
CA TYR A 20 9.63 19.60 -8.98
C TYR A 20 10.56 19.93 -10.15
N TYR A 21 11.57 19.11 -10.40
CA TYR A 21 12.50 19.26 -11.53
C TYR A 21 11.96 18.68 -12.85
N ASN A 22 10.70 18.23 -12.90
CA ASN A 22 10.07 17.65 -14.09
C ASN A 22 10.89 16.49 -14.70
N VAL A 23 11.44 15.64 -13.84
CA VAL A 23 12.11 14.40 -14.25
C VAL A 23 11.12 13.51 -15.03
N SER A 24 11.66 12.64 -15.89
CA SER A 24 10.88 11.71 -16.72
C SER A 24 9.68 11.10 -15.96
N PRO A 25 8.47 11.11 -16.54
CA PRO A 25 7.27 10.57 -15.90
C PRO A 25 7.42 9.11 -15.46
N VAL A 26 8.16 8.30 -16.23
CA VAL A 26 8.43 6.90 -15.91
C VAL A 26 9.27 6.77 -14.63
N ILE A 27 10.28 7.62 -14.49
CA ILE A 27 11.14 7.64 -13.29
C ILE A 27 10.31 8.09 -12.09
N ASN A 28 9.55 9.19 -12.23
CA ASN A 28 8.67 9.69 -11.17
C ASN A 28 7.64 8.66 -10.72
N PHE A 29 7.11 7.85 -11.64
CA PHE A 29 6.19 6.76 -11.32
C PHE A 29 6.84 5.73 -10.39
N PHE A 30 8.04 5.23 -10.74
CA PHE A 30 8.72 4.24 -9.90
C PHE A 30 9.17 4.82 -8.56
N LEU A 31 9.67 6.06 -8.53
CA LEU A 31 10.02 6.75 -7.29
C LEU A 31 8.81 6.86 -6.35
N ALA A 32 7.66 7.28 -6.90
CA ALA A 32 6.41 7.36 -6.14
C ALA A 32 5.95 5.97 -5.66
N ALA A 33 6.03 4.94 -6.49
CA ALA A 33 5.68 3.57 -6.11
C ALA A 33 6.52 3.09 -4.92
N PHE A 34 7.84 3.31 -4.93
CA PHE A 34 8.71 2.96 -3.81
C PHE A 34 8.45 3.81 -2.56
N ALA A 35 8.14 5.10 -2.73
CA ALA A 35 7.78 5.98 -1.62
C ALA A 35 6.49 5.56 -0.91
N ILE A 36 5.52 5.00 -1.65
CA ILE A 36 4.22 4.56 -1.10
C ILE A 36 4.36 3.31 -0.23
N ILE A 37 5.27 2.38 -0.53
CA ILE A 37 5.44 1.13 0.23
C ILE A 37 5.59 1.36 1.74
N PRO A 38 6.56 2.15 2.23
CA PRO A 38 6.72 2.38 3.67
C PRO A 38 5.59 3.23 4.26
N LEU A 39 5.01 4.15 3.49
CA LEU A 39 3.87 4.96 3.95
C LEU A 39 2.62 4.11 4.18
N ALA A 40 2.33 3.18 3.27
CA ALA A 40 1.21 2.25 3.40
C ALA A 40 1.38 1.38 4.65
N LYS A 41 2.60 0.90 4.90
CA LYS A 41 2.93 0.15 6.12
C LYS A 41 2.67 0.98 7.38
N LEU A 42 3.17 2.21 7.44
CA LEU A 42 2.99 3.10 8.60
C LEU A 42 1.51 3.41 8.88
N ILE A 43 0.71 3.63 7.82
CA ILE A 43 -0.74 3.83 7.98
C ILE A 43 -1.40 2.56 8.53
N GLY A 44 -1.01 1.38 8.01
CA GLY A 44 -1.53 0.10 8.50
C GLY A 44 -1.24 -0.14 9.98
N GLU A 45 0.03 0.02 10.39
CA GLU A 45 0.45 -0.13 11.80
C GLU A 45 -0.25 0.88 12.71
N ALA A 46 -0.34 2.14 12.30
CA ALA A 46 -1.06 3.16 13.06
C ALA A 46 -2.56 2.86 13.18
N THR A 47 -3.16 2.28 12.14
CA THR A 47 -4.56 1.88 12.13
C THR A 47 -4.80 0.70 13.06
N GLU A 48 -3.93 -0.31 13.03
CA GLU A 48 -4.04 -1.48 13.90
C GLU A 48 -3.90 -1.10 15.37
N GLU A 49 -2.93 -0.24 15.69
CA GLU A 49 -2.75 0.32 17.03
C GLU A 49 -4.02 1.07 17.48
N LEU A 50 -4.56 1.96 16.64
CA LEU A 50 -5.77 2.73 16.97
C LEU A 50 -7.01 1.81 17.11
N SER A 51 -7.12 0.80 16.25
CA SER A 51 -8.21 -0.19 16.29
C SER A 51 -8.20 -0.99 17.60
N SER A 52 -7.03 -1.23 18.19
CA SER A 52 -6.91 -1.94 19.47
C SER A 52 -7.52 -1.18 20.65
N TYR A 53 -7.61 0.16 20.57
CA TYR A 53 -8.16 1.02 21.63
C TYR A 53 -9.64 1.42 21.43
N THR A 54 -10.26 1.10 20.29
CA THR A 54 -11.58 1.64 19.90
C THR A 54 -12.73 0.62 19.97
N GLY A 55 -12.44 -0.63 20.33
CA GLY A 55 -13.41 -1.72 20.44
C GLY A 55 -13.82 -2.31 19.09
N SER A 56 -14.39 -3.52 19.09
CA SER A 56 -14.49 -4.36 17.87
C SER A 56 -15.21 -3.71 16.67
N ALA A 57 -16.31 -2.99 16.91
CA ALA A 57 -17.08 -2.39 15.82
C ALA A 57 -16.34 -1.22 15.16
N TRP A 58 -15.84 -0.27 15.96
CA TRP A 58 -15.11 0.89 15.45
C TRP A 58 -13.72 0.52 14.96
N GLY A 59 -13.02 -0.38 15.64
CA GLY A 59 -11.74 -0.91 15.20
C GLY A 59 -11.84 -1.66 13.87
N GLY A 60 -12.92 -2.41 13.65
CA GLY A 60 -13.21 -3.03 12.36
C GLY A 60 -13.44 -2.01 11.24
N LEU A 61 -14.21 -0.94 11.51
CA LEU A 61 -14.44 0.14 10.55
C LEU A 61 -13.15 0.89 10.20
N LEU A 62 -12.32 1.19 11.21
CA LEU A 62 -11.03 1.86 11.04
C LEU A 62 -10.09 1.01 10.19
N ASN A 63 -9.98 -0.29 10.47
CA ASN A 63 -9.13 -1.19 9.70
C ASN A 63 -9.63 -1.32 8.25
N ALA A 64 -10.94 -1.52 8.04
CA ALA A 64 -11.50 -1.60 6.69
C ALA A 64 -11.23 -0.33 5.85
N THR A 65 -11.24 0.84 6.49
CA THR A 65 -11.05 2.13 5.81
C THR A 65 -9.57 2.48 5.66
N PHE A 66 -8.86 2.60 6.78
CA PHE A 66 -7.48 3.08 6.81
C PHE A 66 -6.46 1.98 6.50
N GLY A 67 -6.76 0.72 6.81
CA GLY A 67 -5.93 -0.42 6.39
C GLY A 67 -5.85 -0.55 4.86
N ASN A 68 -6.86 -0.06 4.15
CA ASN A 68 -6.89 0.03 2.68
C ASN A 68 -6.77 1.47 2.16
N ALA A 69 -6.36 2.45 2.99
CA ALA A 69 -6.36 3.86 2.62
C ALA A 69 -5.53 4.13 1.36
N THR A 70 -4.39 3.46 1.22
CA THR A 70 -3.50 3.62 0.05
C THR A 70 -4.24 3.31 -1.25
N GLU A 71 -4.93 2.18 -1.31
CA GLU A 71 -5.69 1.76 -2.49
C GLU A 71 -6.86 2.72 -2.77
N ILE A 72 -7.58 3.13 -1.72
CA ILE A 72 -8.71 4.06 -1.84
C ILE A 72 -8.24 5.42 -2.35
N ILE A 73 -7.17 5.98 -1.79
CA ILE A 73 -6.62 7.29 -2.19
C ILE A 73 -6.17 7.26 -3.65
N ILE A 74 -5.38 6.25 -4.04
CA ILE A 74 -4.90 6.10 -5.42
C ILE A 74 -6.09 5.90 -6.38
N GLY A 75 -7.05 5.05 -6.01
CA GLY A 75 -8.25 4.79 -6.80
C GLY A 75 -9.07 6.06 -7.03
N VAL A 76 -9.35 6.84 -5.98
CA VAL A 76 -10.09 8.11 -6.10
C VAL A 76 -9.34 9.12 -6.98
N LEU A 77 -8.03 9.27 -6.81
CA LEU A 77 -7.23 10.17 -7.65
C LEU A 77 -7.22 9.72 -9.11
N ALA A 78 -7.08 8.42 -9.37
CA ALA A 78 -7.12 7.85 -10.71
C ALA A 78 -8.49 8.05 -11.37
N ILE A 79 -9.59 7.85 -10.65
CA ILE A 79 -10.95 8.14 -11.15
C ILE A 79 -11.08 9.61 -11.52
N ARG A 80 -10.60 10.53 -10.67
CA ARG A 80 -10.61 11.98 -10.96
C ARG A 80 -9.79 12.34 -12.19
N SER A 81 -8.77 11.56 -12.52
CA SER A 81 -7.96 11.68 -13.74
C SER A 81 -8.54 10.92 -14.95
N GLY A 82 -9.73 10.31 -14.83
CA GLY A 82 -10.38 9.55 -15.91
C GLY A 82 -9.79 8.16 -16.15
N LEU A 83 -8.92 7.66 -15.27
CA LEU A 83 -8.21 6.38 -15.41
C LEU A 83 -9.03 5.21 -14.88
N ILE A 84 -10.27 5.07 -15.36
CA ILE A 84 -11.23 4.07 -14.86
C ILE A 84 -10.74 2.64 -15.06
N GLU A 85 -10.13 2.34 -16.21
CA GLU A 85 -9.59 1.00 -16.49
C GLU A 85 -8.42 0.64 -15.56
N VAL A 86 -7.59 1.63 -15.19
CA VAL A 86 -6.51 1.42 -14.21
C VAL A 86 -7.10 1.08 -12.83
N VAL A 87 -8.17 1.74 -12.42
CA VAL A 87 -8.83 1.46 -11.13
C VAL A 87 -9.43 0.06 -11.12
N LYS A 88 -10.14 -0.33 -12.19
CA LYS A 88 -10.69 -1.69 -12.32
C LYS A 88 -9.57 -2.74 -12.24
N ALA A 89 -8.51 -2.55 -13.02
CA ALA A 89 -7.36 -3.44 -13.03
C ALA A 89 -6.69 -3.52 -11.65
N SER A 90 -6.57 -2.40 -10.94
CA SER A 90 -6.01 -2.35 -9.59
C SER A 90 -6.86 -3.12 -8.57
N ILE A 91 -8.19 -2.99 -8.62
CA ILE A 91 -9.10 -3.71 -7.72
C ILE A 91 -9.03 -5.22 -8.01
N THR A 92 -9.10 -5.61 -9.28
CA THR A 92 -8.94 -7.02 -9.68
C THR A 92 -7.59 -7.57 -9.24
N GLY A 93 -6.52 -6.79 -9.43
CA GLY A 93 -5.17 -7.13 -9.00
C GLY A 93 -5.06 -7.32 -7.49
N SER A 94 -5.68 -6.45 -6.68
CA SER A 94 -5.68 -6.58 -5.21
C SER A 94 -6.40 -7.84 -4.73
N ILE A 95 -7.56 -8.17 -5.33
CA ILE A 95 -8.29 -9.43 -5.04
C ILE A 95 -7.41 -10.64 -5.35
N ILE A 96 -6.83 -10.69 -6.55
CA ILE A 96 -5.95 -11.79 -6.98
C ILE A 96 -4.70 -11.87 -6.08
N GLY A 97 -4.11 -10.72 -5.75
CA GLY A 97 -2.92 -10.61 -4.93
C GLY A 97 -3.14 -11.17 -3.52
N ASN A 98 -4.23 -10.79 -2.85
CA ASN A 98 -4.50 -11.26 -1.50
C ASN A 98 -4.90 -12.75 -1.47
N LEU A 99 -5.77 -13.17 -2.38
CA LEU A 99 -6.29 -14.54 -2.38
C LEU A 99 -5.28 -15.58 -2.86
N LEU A 100 -4.44 -15.26 -3.84
CA LEU A 100 -3.53 -16.23 -4.45
C LEU A 100 -2.07 -15.99 -4.03
N LEU A 101 -1.57 -14.77 -4.21
CA LEU A 101 -0.14 -14.48 -3.99
C LEU A 101 0.22 -14.48 -2.49
N VAL A 102 -0.48 -13.66 -1.70
CA VAL A 102 -0.20 -13.53 -0.25
C VAL A 102 -0.57 -14.82 0.48
N SER A 103 -1.79 -15.30 0.29
CA SER A 103 -2.26 -16.52 0.96
C SER A 103 -1.46 -17.75 0.54
N GLY A 104 -1.18 -17.92 -0.76
CA GLY A 104 -0.34 -19.02 -1.26
C GLY A 104 1.10 -18.94 -0.76
N GLY A 105 1.70 -17.75 -0.76
CA GLY A 105 3.03 -17.53 -0.19
C GLY A 105 3.11 -17.85 1.31
N ALA A 106 2.10 -17.45 2.07
CA ALA A 106 1.99 -17.78 3.50
C ALA A 106 1.89 -19.29 3.73
N MET A 107 1.09 -20.01 2.93
CA MET A 107 0.98 -21.47 2.99
C MET A 107 2.30 -22.16 2.65
N LEU A 108 2.99 -21.72 1.59
CA LEU A 108 4.29 -22.27 1.18
C LEU A 108 5.35 -22.07 2.26
N MET A 109 5.48 -20.85 2.79
CA MET A 109 6.46 -20.53 3.84
C MET A 109 6.13 -21.25 5.15
N GLY A 110 4.85 -21.27 5.54
CA GLY A 110 4.39 -21.96 6.74
C GLY A 110 4.62 -23.47 6.68
N GLY A 111 4.25 -24.11 5.58
CA GLY A 111 4.44 -25.55 5.37
C GLY A 111 5.91 -25.97 5.17
N ALA A 112 6.77 -25.07 4.67
CA ALA A 112 8.20 -25.34 4.61
C ALA A 112 8.86 -25.34 6.00
N TYR A 113 8.34 -24.55 6.94
CA TYR A 113 8.87 -24.42 8.30
C TYR A 113 8.29 -25.46 9.27
N TYR A 114 6.97 -25.67 9.23
CA TYR A 114 6.26 -26.67 10.04
C TYR A 114 5.94 -27.88 9.15
N LYS A 115 6.81 -28.90 9.16
CA LYS A 115 6.55 -30.19 8.52
C LYS A 115 5.48 -31.00 9.24
#